data_AF-A0A0F5RCU5-F1
#
_entry.id   AF-A0A0F5RCU5-F1
#
_cell.length_a   1.000
_cell.length_b   1.000
_cell.length_c   1.000
_cell.angle_alpha   90.00
_cell.angle_beta   90.00
_cell.angle_gamma   90.00
#
_symmetry.space_group_name_H-M   'P 1'
#
loop_
_entity.id
_entity.type
_entity.pdbx_description
1 polymer ?
#
loop_
_entity_poly.entity_id
_entity_poly.type
_entity_poly.pdbx_seq_one_letter_code
_entity_poly.pdbx_strand_id
1 'polypeptide(L)'
;MLQQAQGRYVAFIDDDDRVSEHYAAALLGAIAGRPEADCIVFDVMVYEGGKPLRSCLYGVEYEHGVDESRYYRKPNHLMCYKRELALRHPFRDIGYGEDDEWAARASLDIVHQARIDEVLYHYDWVAKPRSWYGGK
;
A
#
# COMPACT_ATOMS: atom_id res chain seq x y z
N MET A 1 2.48 16.56 0.95
CA MET A 1 3.51 15.60 1.40
C MET A 1 4.27 14.99 0.21
N LEU A 2 3.63 14.26 -0.70
CA LEU A 2 4.31 13.61 -1.85
C LEU A 2 5.19 14.55 -2.71
N GLN A 3 4.72 15.76 -3.02
CA GLN A 3 5.47 16.73 -3.83
C GLN A 3 6.82 17.14 -3.22
N GLN A 4 6.94 17.08 -1.88
CA GLN A 4 8.15 17.48 -1.16
C GLN A 4 9.20 16.36 -1.10
N ALA A 5 8.80 15.09 -1.27
CA ALA A 5 9.74 13.98 -1.30
C ALA A 5 10.76 14.17 -2.42
N GLN A 6 12.03 13.78 -2.19
CA GLN A 6 13.14 13.93 -3.15
C GLN A 6 13.74 12.59 -3.60
N GLY A 7 13.30 11.48 -3.01
CA GLY A 7 13.77 10.15 -3.38
C GLY A 7 13.30 9.72 -4.77
N ARG A 8 14.05 8.78 -5.40
CA ARG A 8 13.62 8.13 -6.65
C ARG A 8 12.35 7.29 -6.44
N TYR A 9 12.23 6.73 -5.23
CA TYR A 9 11.06 5.99 -4.77
C TYR A 9 10.45 6.66 -3.55
N VAL A 10 9.17 6.41 -3.33
CA VAL A 10 8.36 6.90 -2.21
C VAL A 10 7.51 5.75 -1.66
N ALA A 11 7.32 5.75 -0.35
CA ALA A 11 6.34 4.92 0.33
C ALA A 11 5.64 5.78 1.38
N PHE A 12 4.40 5.44 1.70
CA PHE A 12 3.62 6.08 2.76
C PHE A 12 3.54 5.13 3.95
N ILE A 13 3.58 5.69 5.16
CA ILE A 13 3.43 4.98 6.42
C ILE A 13 2.45 5.80 7.24
N ASP A 14 1.34 5.19 7.62
CA ASP A 14 0.32 5.82 8.46
C ASP A 14 0.80 5.89 9.91
N ASP A 15 0.33 6.88 10.65
CA ASP A 15 0.83 7.20 11.99
C ASP A 15 0.32 6.25 13.08
N ASP A 16 -0.71 5.47 12.79
CA ASP A 16 -1.29 4.45 13.66
C ASP A 16 -0.86 3.01 13.30
N ASP A 17 0.02 2.85 12.31
CA ASP A 17 0.50 1.56 11.83
C ASP A 17 1.95 1.24 12.25
N ARG A 18 2.40 0.02 11.92
CA ARG A 18 3.77 -0.45 12.18
C ARG A 18 4.40 -1.04 10.92
N VAL A 19 5.71 -0.94 10.83
CA VAL A 19 6.52 -1.59 9.78
C VAL A 19 7.51 -2.56 10.39
N SER A 20 7.96 -3.54 9.61
CA SER A 20 8.99 -4.49 10.07
C SER A 20 10.31 -3.76 10.33
N GLU A 21 11.15 -4.32 11.22
CA GLU A 21 12.48 -3.76 11.53
C GLU A 21 13.41 -3.67 10.30
N HIS A 22 13.11 -4.46 9.26
CA HIS A 22 13.89 -4.50 8.02
C HIS A 22 13.20 -3.76 6.86
N TYR A 23 12.07 -3.09 7.08
CA TYR A 23 11.26 -2.43 6.04
C TYR A 23 12.11 -1.61 5.05
N ALA A 24 12.87 -0.65 5.56
CA ALA A 24 13.69 0.23 4.73
C ALA A 24 14.82 -0.54 4.01
N ALA A 25 15.47 -1.48 4.70
CA ALA A 25 16.56 -2.28 4.13
C ALA A 25 16.06 -3.19 3.00
N ALA A 26 14.91 -3.84 3.18
CA ALA A 26 14.27 -4.70 2.20
C ALA A 26 13.87 -3.89 0.94
N LEU A 27 13.25 -2.72 1.12
CA LEU A 27 12.91 -1.83 0.00
C LEU A 27 14.15 -1.34 -0.74
N LEU A 28 15.20 -0.91 -0.03
CA LEU A 28 16.45 -0.47 -0.66
C LEU A 28 17.13 -1.61 -1.44
N GLY A 29 17.10 -2.84 -0.90
CA GLY A 29 17.60 -4.03 -1.58
C GLY A 29 16.82 -4.32 -2.87
N ALA A 30 15.49 -4.26 -2.81
CA ALA A 30 14.63 -4.44 -3.98
C ALA A 30 14.86 -3.35 -5.03
N ILE A 31 14.98 -2.08 -4.63
CA ILE A 31 15.30 -0.95 -5.53
C ILE A 31 16.66 -1.16 -6.20
N ALA A 32 17.68 -1.59 -5.45
CA ALA A 32 19.01 -1.82 -5.99
C ALA A 32 19.05 -3.00 -6.97
N GLY A 33 18.30 -4.07 -6.68
CA GLY A 33 18.22 -5.26 -7.53
C GLY A 33 17.29 -5.12 -8.74
N ARG A 34 16.32 -4.20 -8.69
CA ARG A 34 15.30 -3.96 -9.73
C ARG A 34 15.08 -2.45 -9.95
N PRO A 35 16.09 -1.70 -10.41
CA PRO A 35 15.99 -0.24 -10.57
C PRO A 35 14.96 0.22 -11.61
N GLU A 36 14.46 -0.69 -12.44
CA GLU A 36 13.39 -0.48 -13.42
C GLU A 36 11.98 -0.57 -12.81
N ALA A 37 11.82 -1.08 -11.59
CA ALA A 37 10.52 -1.30 -10.99
C ALA A 37 9.74 0.02 -10.84
N ASP A 38 8.50 0.03 -11.31
CA ASP A 38 7.56 1.14 -11.13
C ASP A 38 6.92 1.10 -9.74
N CYS A 39 6.72 -0.10 -9.21
CA CYS A 39 6.17 -0.36 -7.89
C CYS A 39 6.78 -1.63 -7.31
N ILE A 40 7.06 -1.60 -6.01
CA ILE A 40 7.52 -2.73 -5.22
C ILE A 40 6.40 -3.08 -4.24
N VAL A 41 5.84 -4.29 -4.41
CA VAL A 41 4.78 -4.82 -3.57
C VAL A 41 5.33 -5.79 -2.54
N PHE A 42 4.66 -5.86 -1.40
CA PHE A 42 4.97 -6.76 -0.28
C PHE A 42 3.66 -7.13 0.43
N ASP A 43 3.71 -8.10 1.33
CA ASP A 43 2.53 -8.52 2.07
C ASP A 43 2.29 -7.59 3.27
N VAL A 44 1.01 -7.37 3.58
CA VAL A 44 0.59 -6.57 4.74
C VAL A 44 -0.17 -7.48 5.71
N MET A 45 0.18 -7.49 6.99
CA MET A 45 -0.61 -8.18 8.00
C MET A 45 -1.66 -7.24 8.57
N VAL A 46 -2.94 -7.59 8.46
CA VAL A 46 -4.05 -6.84 9.04
C VAL A 46 -4.32 -7.33 10.46
N TYR A 47 -4.43 -6.40 11.40
CA TYR A 47 -4.79 -6.64 12.79
C TYR A 47 -6.18 -6.08 13.06
N GLU A 48 -6.95 -6.77 13.89
CA GLU A 48 -8.23 -6.30 14.44
C GLU A 48 -8.17 -6.44 15.97
N GLY A 49 -8.33 -5.32 16.68
CA GLY A 49 -8.25 -5.32 18.15
C GLY A 49 -6.90 -5.85 18.68
N GLY A 50 -5.81 -5.55 17.97
CA GLY A 50 -4.45 -5.98 18.31
C GLY A 50 -4.13 -7.45 18.01
N LYS A 51 -5.05 -8.20 17.38
CA LYS A 51 -4.82 -9.60 16.99
C LYS A 51 -4.67 -9.72 15.48
N PRO A 52 -3.76 -10.57 14.97
CA PRO A 52 -3.67 -10.84 13.54
C PRO A 52 -5.00 -11.38 13.02
N LEU A 53 -5.54 -10.73 12.00
CA LEU A 53 -6.77 -11.15 11.32
C LEU A 53 -6.41 -11.97 10.08
N ARG A 54 -5.64 -11.38 9.16
CA ARG A 54 -5.18 -12.02 7.91
C ARG A 54 -4.17 -11.16 7.16
N SER A 55 -3.43 -11.76 6.24
CA SER A 55 -2.60 -11.00 5.31
C SER A 55 -3.42 -10.41 4.15
N CYS A 56 -2.93 -9.30 3.61
CA CYS A 56 -3.39 -8.68 2.39
C CYS A 56 -2.26 -8.75 1.37
N LEU A 57 -2.56 -9.35 0.21
CA LEU A 57 -1.65 -9.42 -0.91
C LEU A 57 -1.92 -8.26 -1.86
N TYR A 58 -0.84 -7.59 -2.25
CA TYR A 58 -0.88 -6.50 -3.22
C TYR A 58 -0.22 -6.94 -4.54
N GLY A 59 -0.81 -6.50 -5.64
CA GLY A 59 -0.32 -6.82 -6.97
C GLY A 59 -1.23 -6.30 -8.09
N VAL A 60 -0.65 -5.88 -9.21
CA VAL A 60 -1.39 -5.48 -10.42
C VAL A 60 -2.28 -6.61 -10.95
N GLU A 61 -1.91 -7.86 -10.66
CA GLU A 61 -2.63 -9.08 -11.00
C GLU A 61 -3.91 -9.32 -10.17
N TYR A 62 -4.08 -8.62 -9.04
CA TYR A 62 -5.19 -8.86 -8.14
C TYR A 62 -6.34 -7.89 -8.36
N GLU A 63 -7.56 -8.40 -8.19
CA GLU A 63 -8.76 -7.57 -8.05
C GLU A 63 -9.13 -7.42 -6.57
N HIS A 64 -9.88 -6.36 -6.23
CA HIS A 64 -10.34 -6.16 -4.86
C HIS A 64 -11.21 -7.35 -4.43
N GLY A 65 -10.69 -8.16 -3.51
CA GLY A 65 -11.33 -9.40 -3.12
C GLY A 65 -10.87 -9.91 -1.76
N VAL A 66 -11.50 -11.01 -1.35
CA VAL A 66 -11.23 -11.67 -0.08
C VAL A 66 -11.57 -13.15 -0.20
N ASP A 67 -10.70 -14.01 0.32
CA ASP A 67 -10.99 -15.44 0.52
C ASP A 67 -10.98 -15.82 2.00
N GLU A 68 -10.91 -17.11 2.31
CA GLU A 68 -10.88 -17.63 3.68
C GLU A 68 -9.63 -17.22 4.47
N SER A 69 -8.54 -16.90 3.79
CA SER A 69 -7.22 -16.68 4.38
C SER A 69 -6.64 -15.29 4.13
N ARG A 70 -7.03 -14.59 3.05
CA ARG A 70 -6.34 -13.38 2.57
C ARG A 70 -7.28 -12.33 1.99
N TYR A 71 -6.82 -11.08 2.02
CA TYR A 71 -7.32 -10.01 1.17
C TYR A 71 -6.47 -9.88 -0.09
N TYR A 72 -7.09 -9.39 -1.17
CA TYR A 72 -6.44 -9.14 -2.44
C TYR A 72 -6.72 -7.71 -2.88
N ARG A 73 -5.69 -6.95 -3.22
CA ARG A 73 -5.82 -5.53 -3.59
C ARG A 73 -4.86 -5.17 -4.72
N LYS A 74 -5.26 -4.17 -5.53
CA LYS A 74 -4.33 -3.43 -6.39
C LYS A 74 -3.30 -2.73 -5.50
N PRO A 75 -2.07 -2.49 -5.98
CA PRO A 75 -1.06 -1.75 -5.22
C PRO A 75 -1.63 -0.38 -4.81
N ASN A 76 -1.73 -0.13 -3.51
CA ASN A 76 -2.22 1.12 -2.94
C ASN A 76 -1.07 1.94 -2.35
N HIS A 77 -1.38 3.04 -1.67
CA HIS A 77 -0.38 3.98 -1.15
C HIS A 77 0.65 3.36 -0.19
N LEU A 78 0.34 2.23 0.45
CA LEU A 78 1.27 1.54 1.36
C LEU A 78 2.47 0.96 0.60
N MET A 79 2.29 0.63 -0.69
CA MET A 79 3.35 0.04 -1.51
C MET A 79 4.42 1.08 -1.87
N CYS A 80 5.61 0.63 -2.24
CA CYS A 80 6.70 1.52 -2.59
C CYS A 80 6.69 1.83 -4.09
N TYR A 81 6.46 3.08 -4.46
CA TYR A 81 6.34 3.52 -5.84
C TYR A 81 7.56 4.29 -6.32
N LYS A 82 7.86 4.17 -7.61
CA LYS A 82 8.70 5.14 -8.29
C LYS A 82 8.02 6.51 -8.21
N ARG A 83 8.73 7.51 -7.69
CA ARG A 83 8.16 8.82 -7.36
C ARG A 83 7.49 9.49 -8.55
N GLU A 84 8.10 9.39 -9.73
CA GLU A 84 7.56 9.99 -10.95
C GLU A 84 6.19 9.39 -11.34
N LEU A 85 5.97 8.09 -11.10
CA LEU A 85 4.68 7.45 -11.32
C LEU A 85 3.67 7.97 -10.30
N ALA A 86 4.01 7.90 -9.00
CA ALA A 86 3.12 8.38 -7.94
C ALA A 86 2.67 9.84 -8.15
N LEU A 87 3.57 10.72 -8.62
CA LEU A 87 3.26 12.13 -8.89
C LEU A 87 2.27 12.34 -10.05
N ARG A 88 2.13 11.40 -10.99
CA ARG A 88 1.13 11.48 -12.07
C ARG A 88 -0.29 11.25 -11.56
N HIS A 89 -0.44 10.63 -10.40
CA HIS A 89 -1.73 10.31 -9.80
C HIS A 89 -1.87 11.03 -8.44
N PRO A 90 -2.37 12.28 -8.40
CA PRO A 90 -2.69 12.91 -7.13
C PRO A 90 -3.84 12.15 -6.43
N PHE A 91 -3.82 12.11 -5.10
CA PHE A 91 -4.98 11.70 -4.30
C PHE A 91 -6.13 12.67 -4.54
N ARG A 92 -7.34 12.13 -4.69
CA ARG A 92 -8.56 12.93 -4.81
C ARG A 92 -9.17 13.08 -3.42
N ASP A 93 -9.66 14.27 -3.12
CA ASP A 93 -10.44 14.56 -1.91
C ASP A 93 -11.88 14.07 -2.12
N ILE A 94 -12.12 12.80 -1.79
CA ILE A 94 -13.43 12.13 -1.93
C ILE A 94 -13.96 11.58 -0.60
N GLY A 95 -13.24 11.80 0.50
CA GLY A 95 -13.68 11.58 1.88
C GLY A 95 -13.64 10.11 2.34
N TYR A 96 -14.04 9.16 1.48
CA TYR A 96 -13.98 7.73 1.77
C TYR A 96 -13.56 6.92 0.54
N GLY A 97 -12.64 5.97 0.73
CA GLY A 97 -12.16 5.09 -0.35
C GLY A 97 -11.12 5.75 -1.27
N GLU A 98 -10.47 6.82 -0.81
CA GLU A 98 -9.42 7.53 -1.56
C GLU A 98 -8.27 6.59 -1.97
N ASP A 99 -7.91 5.66 -1.09
CA ASP A 99 -6.81 4.72 -1.33
C ASP A 99 -7.14 3.69 -2.39
N ASP A 100 -8.34 3.11 -2.34
CA ASP A 100 -8.82 2.16 -3.34
C ASP A 100 -8.98 2.85 -4.71
N GLU A 101 -9.47 4.09 -4.72
CA GLU A 101 -9.57 4.93 -5.92
C GLU A 101 -8.19 5.20 -6.53
N TRP A 102 -7.25 5.64 -5.69
CA TRP A 102 -5.90 5.96 -6.10
C TRP A 102 -5.19 4.71 -6.63
N ALA A 103 -5.29 3.59 -5.92
CA ALA A 103 -4.74 2.30 -6.32
C ALA A 103 -5.27 1.86 -7.68
N ALA A 104 -6.58 1.96 -7.91
CA ALA A 104 -7.20 1.60 -9.18
C ALA A 104 -6.63 2.40 -10.35
N ARG A 105 -6.40 3.71 -10.20
CA ARG A 105 -5.82 4.54 -11.26
C ARG A 105 -4.31 4.37 -11.41
N ALA A 106 -3.55 4.43 -10.31
CA ALA A 106 -2.09 4.37 -10.34
C ALA A 106 -1.59 3.00 -10.82
N SER A 107 -2.31 1.93 -10.50
CA SER A 107 -1.92 0.57 -10.90
C SER A 107 -1.96 0.32 -12.41
N LEU A 108 -2.75 1.08 -13.18
CA LEU A 108 -2.81 0.97 -14.64
C LEU A 108 -1.50 1.39 -15.33
N ASP A 109 -0.72 2.23 -14.67
CA ASP A 109 0.53 2.77 -15.19
C ASP A 109 1.77 1.98 -14.70
N ILE A 110 1.57 0.93 -13.88
CA ILE A 110 2.63 0.03 -13.43
C ILE A 110 2.89 -0.99 -14.53
N VAL A 111 4.06 -0.93 -15.15
CA VAL A 111 4.51 -1.92 -16.14
C VAL A 111 5.45 -2.93 -15.50
N HIS A 112 6.35 -2.46 -14.63
CA HIS A 112 7.33 -3.28 -13.94
C HIS A 112 7.03 -3.35 -12.44
N GLN A 113 6.36 -4.42 -12.01
CA GLN A 113 6.18 -4.73 -10.59
C GLN A 113 7.34 -5.60 -10.09
N ALA A 114 7.95 -5.22 -8.97
CA ALA A 114 8.80 -6.11 -8.18
C ALA A 114 8.06 -6.56 -6.93
N ARG A 115 8.39 -7.75 -6.42
CA ARG A 115 7.77 -8.33 -5.23
C ARG A 115 8.83 -8.67 -4.18
N ILE A 116 8.53 -8.35 -2.93
CA ILE A 116 9.22 -8.87 -1.76
C ILE A 116 8.26 -9.85 -1.09
N ASP A 117 8.64 -11.13 -1.02
CA ASP A 117 7.81 -12.21 -0.48
C ASP A 117 7.85 -12.27 1.06
N GLU A 118 7.61 -11.13 1.70
CA GLU A 118 7.65 -10.95 3.16
C GLU A 118 6.55 -9.99 3.62
N VAL A 119 6.10 -10.15 4.88
CA VAL A 119 5.26 -9.16 5.55
C VAL A 119 6.15 -8.01 6.01
N LEU A 120 6.01 -6.84 5.37
CA LEU A 120 6.79 -5.66 5.72
C LEU A 120 5.97 -4.61 6.48
N TYR A 121 4.65 -4.70 6.43
CA TYR A 121 3.75 -3.70 6.99
C TYR A 121 2.65 -4.36 7.82
N HIS A 122 2.28 -3.72 8.93
CA HIS A 122 1.30 -4.20 9.88
C HIS A 122 0.23 -3.12 10.03
N TYR A 123 -0.94 -3.40 9.47
CA TYR A 123 -2.08 -2.49 9.43
C TYR A 123 -2.99 -2.72 10.63
N ASP A 124 -3.16 -1.72 11.50
CA ASP A 124 -3.94 -1.81 12.74
C ASP A 124 -5.38 -1.31 12.53
N TRP A 125 -6.23 -2.19 11.99
CA TRP A 125 -7.61 -1.83 11.70
C TRP A 125 -8.44 -1.64 12.97
N VAL A 126 -9.11 -0.48 13.03
CA VAL A 126 -10.05 -0.13 14.10
C VAL A 126 -11.42 0.14 13.49
N ALA A 127 -12.42 -0.66 13.90
CA ALA A 127 -13.81 -0.42 13.56
C ALA A 127 -14.22 1.01 13.96
N LYS A 128 -14.58 1.85 12.98
CA LYS A 128 -15.12 3.18 13.24
C LYS A 128 -16.66 3.12 13.36
N PRO A 129 -17.27 3.92 14.25
CA PRO A 129 -18.72 4.00 14.35
C PRO A 129 -19.33 4.57 13.06
N ARG A 130 -20.58 4.22 12.75
CA ARG A 130 -21.29 4.67 11.53
C ARG A 130 -21.31 6.20 11.35
N SER A 131 -21.37 6.94 12.45
CA SER A 131 -21.34 8.41 12.46
C SER A 131 -20.05 8.99 11.86
N TRP A 132 -18.95 8.23 11.87
CA TRP A 132 -17.68 8.65 11.27
C TRP A 132 -17.76 8.71 9.75
N TYR A 133 -18.60 7.88 9.12
CA TYR A 133 -18.80 7.83 7.66
C TYR A 133 -19.93 8.76 7.16
N GLY A 134 -20.33 9.76 7.96
CA GLY A 134 -21.38 10.71 7.58
C GLY A 134 -22.81 10.15 7.59
N GLY A 135 -23.01 8.94 8.11
CA GLY A 135 -24.34 8.37 8.34
C GLY A 135 -25.00 9.01 9.57
N LYS A 136 -26.22 9.54 9.41
CA LYS A 136 -27.11 9.84 10.54
C LYS A 136 -27.48 8.58 11.32
#